data_AF-A0A7V9N210-F1
#
_entry.id   AF-A0A7V9N210-F1
#
_cell.length_a   1.000
_cell.length_b   1.000
_cell.length_c   1.000
_cell.angle_alpha   90.00
_cell.angle_beta   90.00
_cell.angle_gamma   90.00
#
_symmetry.space_group_name_H-M   'P 1'
#
loop_
_entity.id
_entity.type
_entity.pdbx_description
1 polymer ?
#
loop_
_entity_poly.entity_id
_entity_poly.type
_entity_poly.pdbx_seq_one_letter_code
_entity_poly.pdbx_strand_id
1 'polypeptide(L)'
;MATTMTAPGRVAVRMKVNGVEYAADVEPRLLLVSFLRDNLGLTGTHIGCDTSQCGACVIHLDGEPVKSCTLLTAQANGAELTTIEGVAKNGEYDAMQMGFWEMHGLQCGYCTPGMIMTANAFLDRNPDPTEAEIRHALEGNLCRCTGYQNIVKAVQYAAKQRSGGAMEPGPGTDLDFEHKDVIEHAPEDLQDWGDQLAGQEER
;
A
#
# COMPACT_ATOMS: atom_id res chain seq x y z
N MET A 1 5.27 48.80 5.68
CA MET A 1 3.93 48.41 5.18
C MET A 1 3.95 46.91 4.96
N ALA A 2 3.30 46.13 5.83
CA ALA A 2 3.16 44.70 5.64
C ALA A 2 2.02 44.48 4.64
N THR A 3 2.36 44.08 3.42
CA THR A 3 1.37 43.63 2.44
C THR A 3 0.75 42.35 2.99
N THR A 4 -0.51 42.41 3.43
CA THR A 4 -1.29 41.21 3.75
C THR A 4 -1.31 40.32 2.52
N MET A 5 -0.60 39.19 2.56
CA MET A 5 -0.70 38.15 1.54
C MET A 5 -2.09 37.54 1.64
N THR A 6 -2.95 37.88 0.68
CA THR A 6 -4.24 37.19 0.51
C THR A 6 -3.96 35.71 0.28
N ALA A 7 -4.62 34.84 1.05
CA ALA A 7 -4.50 33.40 0.86
C ALA A 7 -4.86 33.04 -0.60
N PRO A 8 -4.12 32.12 -1.25
CA PRO A 8 -4.43 31.72 -2.62
C PRO A 8 -5.85 31.12 -2.68
N GLY A 9 -6.56 31.43 -3.77
CA GLY A 9 -7.90 30.90 -4.02
C GLY A 9 -7.91 29.37 -4.10
N ARG A 10 -9.02 28.74 -3.71
CA ARG A 10 -9.21 27.28 -3.81
C ARG A 10 -9.52 26.87 -5.24
N VAL A 11 -9.21 25.62 -5.58
CA VAL A 11 -9.47 25.01 -6.90
C VAL A 11 -10.41 23.83 -6.72
N ALA A 12 -11.50 23.80 -7.49
CA ALA A 12 -12.40 22.67 -7.56
C ALA A 12 -11.73 21.50 -8.30
N VAL A 13 -11.79 20.32 -7.70
CA VAL A 13 -11.31 19.06 -8.30
C VAL A 13 -12.40 17.99 -8.24
N ARG A 14 -12.38 17.10 -9.22
CA ARG A 14 -13.14 15.84 -9.24
C ARG A 14 -12.22 14.73 -9.70
N MET A 15 -12.28 13.56 -9.06
CA MET A 15 -11.49 12.40 -9.45
C MET A 15 -12.16 11.12 -8.97
N LYS A 16 -11.81 10.00 -9.58
CA LYS A 16 -12.27 8.68 -9.16
C LYS A 16 -11.16 7.98 -8.40
N VAL A 17 -11.38 7.60 -7.15
CA VAL A 17 -10.39 6.90 -6.31
C VAL A 17 -10.94 5.55 -5.89
N ASN A 18 -10.26 4.47 -6.24
CA ASN A 18 -10.67 3.08 -5.95
C ASN A 18 -12.12 2.78 -6.39
N GLY A 19 -12.52 3.27 -7.56
CA GLY A 19 -13.88 3.07 -8.06
C GLY A 19 -14.90 4.14 -7.64
N VAL A 20 -14.58 4.99 -6.66
CA VAL A 20 -15.52 5.94 -6.04
C VAL A 20 -15.24 7.36 -6.51
N GLU A 21 -16.28 8.09 -6.90
CA GLU A 21 -16.19 9.50 -7.32
C GLU A 21 -16.06 10.44 -6.11
N TYR A 22 -15.05 11.30 -6.14
CA TYR A 22 -14.82 12.36 -5.15
C TYR A 22 -14.81 13.73 -5.81
N ALA A 23 -15.34 14.74 -5.12
CA ALA A 23 -15.24 16.14 -5.51
C ALA A 23 -14.90 17.01 -4.30
N ALA A 24 -14.00 17.97 -4.46
CA ALA A 24 -13.57 18.85 -3.38
C ALA A 24 -13.05 20.19 -3.91
N ASP A 25 -13.18 21.25 -3.11
CA ASP A 25 -12.42 22.49 -3.30
C ASP A 25 -11.14 22.40 -2.46
N VAL A 26 -9.96 22.49 -3.07
CA VAL A 26 -8.66 22.29 -2.40
C VAL A 26 -7.75 23.50 -2.52
N GLU A 27 -6.76 23.61 -1.61
CA GLU A 27 -5.67 24.58 -1.82
C GLU A 27 -4.85 24.16 -3.05
N PRO A 28 -4.42 25.11 -3.92
CA PRO A 28 -3.66 24.77 -5.12
C PRO A 28 -2.36 23.99 -4.84
N ARG A 29 -1.77 24.21 -3.66
CA ARG A 29 -0.53 23.58 -3.21
C ARG A 29 -0.72 22.22 -2.52
N LEU A 30 -1.96 21.78 -2.31
CA LEU A 30 -2.23 20.54 -1.58
C LEU A 30 -1.67 19.36 -2.36
N LEU A 31 -0.68 18.67 -1.78
CA LEU A 31 -0.12 17.45 -2.38
C LEU A 31 -1.17 16.34 -2.40
N LEU A 32 -1.15 15.54 -3.46
CA LEU A 32 -2.08 14.44 -3.64
C LEU A 32 -1.97 13.42 -2.51
N VAL A 33 -0.75 13.15 -2.03
CA VAL A 33 -0.53 12.25 -0.88
C VAL A 33 -1.27 12.72 0.38
N SER A 34 -1.26 14.02 0.67
CA SER A 34 -1.97 14.59 1.81
C SER A 34 -3.48 14.57 1.60
N PHE A 35 -3.96 14.84 0.38
CA PHE A 35 -5.38 14.74 0.07
C PHE A 35 -5.93 13.31 0.28
N LEU A 36 -5.23 12.30 -0.25
CA LEU A 36 -5.63 10.90 -0.08
C LEU A 36 -5.70 10.51 1.40
N ARG A 37 -4.68 10.87 2.18
CA ARG A 37 -4.58 10.48 3.59
C ARG A 37 -5.50 11.28 4.51
N ASP A 38 -5.42 12.60 4.44
CA ASP A 38 -5.97 13.50 5.46
C ASP A 38 -7.38 13.96 5.10
N ASN A 39 -7.72 14.02 3.80
CA ASN A 39 -9.05 14.42 3.35
C ASN A 39 -9.94 13.22 3.01
N LEU A 40 -9.40 12.16 2.41
CA LEU A 40 -10.18 10.96 2.07
C LEU A 40 -10.06 9.83 3.10
N GLY A 41 -9.12 9.93 4.05
CA GLY A 41 -8.90 8.88 5.06
C GLY A 41 -8.24 7.60 4.51
N LEU A 42 -7.71 7.63 3.28
CA LEU A 42 -7.01 6.52 2.65
C LEU A 42 -5.54 6.52 3.09
N THR A 43 -5.31 6.05 4.30
CA THR A 43 -4.03 6.19 5.00
C THR A 43 -2.96 5.18 4.59
N GLY A 44 -3.28 4.18 3.75
CA GLY A 44 -2.34 3.16 3.28
C GLY A 44 -1.25 3.72 2.36
N THR A 45 -1.48 4.88 1.74
CA THR A 45 -0.42 5.62 1.03
C THR A 45 0.44 6.36 2.06
N HIS A 46 1.75 6.08 2.13
CA HIS A 46 2.60 6.57 3.21
C HIS A 46 3.55 7.71 2.80
N ILE A 47 4.00 8.50 3.79
CA ILE A 47 4.94 9.62 3.60
C ILE A 47 6.25 9.30 4.32
N GLY A 48 7.25 8.81 3.57
CA GLY A 48 8.53 8.39 4.15
C GLY A 48 9.69 9.39 4.04
N CYS A 49 9.59 10.44 3.19
CA CYS A 49 10.75 11.32 2.93
C CYS A 49 10.47 12.75 2.47
N ASP A 50 9.26 13.06 1.96
CA ASP A 50 8.89 14.36 1.36
C ASP A 50 9.83 14.95 0.29
N THR A 51 10.72 14.12 -0.27
CA THR A 51 11.77 14.52 -1.21
C THR A 51 11.83 13.59 -2.42
N SER A 52 10.75 12.84 -2.66
CA SER A 52 10.58 11.96 -3.84
C SER A 52 11.50 10.73 -3.88
N GLN A 53 12.19 10.40 -2.80
CA GLN A 53 13.19 9.33 -2.79
C GLN A 53 12.57 7.96 -2.48
N CYS A 54 11.83 7.84 -1.37
CA CYS A 54 11.53 6.53 -0.76
C CYS A 54 10.50 5.64 -1.47
N GLY A 55 9.61 6.17 -2.32
CA GLY A 55 8.57 5.37 -3.00
C GLY A 55 7.38 4.92 -2.12
N ALA A 56 7.38 5.18 -0.82
CA ALA A 56 6.27 4.77 0.08
C ALA A 56 4.90 5.40 -0.27
N CYS A 57 4.90 6.48 -1.06
CA CYS A 57 3.71 7.21 -1.50
C CYS A 57 3.22 6.80 -2.90
N VAL A 58 3.71 5.70 -3.46
CA VAL A 58 3.32 5.27 -4.82
C VAL A 58 1.84 4.86 -4.85
N ILE A 59 1.11 5.42 -5.82
CA ILE A 59 -0.26 5.07 -6.20
C ILE A 59 -0.31 4.87 -7.72
N HIS A 60 -1.38 4.30 -8.26
CA HIS A 60 -1.60 4.31 -9.71
C HIS A 60 -2.47 5.50 -10.09
N LEU A 61 -2.00 6.30 -11.04
CA LEU A 61 -2.73 7.41 -11.65
C LEU A 61 -2.93 7.06 -13.12
N ASP A 62 -4.18 6.87 -13.53
CA ASP A 62 -4.57 6.40 -14.87
C ASP A 62 -3.80 5.13 -15.30
N GLY A 63 -3.60 4.22 -14.34
CA GLY A 63 -2.88 2.96 -14.53
C GLY A 63 -1.36 3.03 -14.36
N GLU A 64 -0.76 4.22 -14.27
CA GLU A 64 0.69 4.38 -14.14
C GLU A 64 1.13 4.58 -12.68
N PRO A 65 2.20 3.91 -12.21
CA PRO A 65 2.71 4.10 -10.86
C PRO A 65 3.42 5.45 -10.72
N VAL A 66 2.93 6.29 -9.82
CA VAL A 66 3.46 7.64 -9.57
C VAL A 66 3.66 7.90 -8.09
N LYS A 67 4.69 8.70 -7.74
CA LYS A 67 4.91 9.17 -6.37
C LYS A 67 3.92 10.31 -6.08
N SER A 68 2.89 10.05 -5.29
CA SER A 68 1.85 11.06 -5.01
C SER A 68 2.36 12.27 -4.21
N CYS A 69 3.53 12.18 -3.56
CA CYS A 69 4.15 13.32 -2.87
C CYS A 69 4.75 14.37 -3.82
N THR A 70 4.81 14.10 -5.13
CA THR A 70 5.31 15.05 -6.14
C THR A 70 4.20 15.61 -7.04
N LEU A 71 2.95 15.31 -6.73
CA LEU A 71 1.79 15.76 -7.49
C LEU A 71 0.91 16.64 -6.62
N LEU A 72 0.42 17.72 -7.19
CA LEU A 72 -0.63 18.52 -6.60
C LEU A 72 -1.97 17.84 -6.85
N THR A 73 -2.88 17.92 -5.89
CA THR A 73 -4.25 17.39 -6.02
C THR A 73 -4.97 18.03 -7.20
N ALA A 74 -4.72 19.31 -7.47
CA ALA A 74 -5.24 20.02 -8.63
C ALA A 74 -4.78 19.41 -9.97
N GLN A 75 -3.59 18.79 -10.03
CA GLN A 75 -3.09 18.12 -11.24
C GLN A 75 -3.77 16.76 -11.47
N ALA A 76 -4.33 16.13 -10.44
CA ALA A 76 -5.07 14.88 -10.55
C ALA A 76 -6.57 15.09 -10.86
N ASN A 77 -6.98 16.32 -11.18
CA ASN A 77 -8.35 16.61 -11.55
C ASN A 77 -8.74 15.87 -12.85
N GLY A 78 -9.81 15.09 -12.78
CA GLY A 78 -10.35 14.27 -13.86
C GLY A 78 -9.74 12.87 -13.96
N ALA A 79 -8.76 12.53 -13.13
CA ALA A 79 -8.04 11.27 -13.21
C ALA A 79 -8.75 10.12 -12.46
N GLU A 80 -8.35 8.88 -12.80
CA GLU A 80 -8.68 7.68 -12.05
C GLU A 80 -7.47 7.19 -11.25
N LEU A 81 -7.65 7.03 -9.95
CA LEU A 81 -6.61 6.67 -8.99
C LEU A 81 -6.90 5.31 -8.37
N THR A 82 -5.86 4.50 -8.22
CA THR A 82 -5.89 3.31 -7.37
C THR A 82 -4.83 3.43 -6.29
N THR A 83 -5.23 3.26 -5.03
CA THR A 83 -4.34 3.16 -3.86
C THR A 83 -4.27 1.70 -3.39
N ILE A 84 -3.45 1.41 -2.38
CA ILE A 84 -3.32 0.04 -1.85
C ILE A 84 -4.66 -0.52 -1.34
N GLU A 85 -5.54 0.34 -0.83
CA GLU A 85 -6.89 -0.01 -0.38
C GLU A 85 -7.79 -0.50 -1.52
N GLY A 86 -7.49 -0.12 -2.77
CA GLY A 86 -8.24 -0.54 -3.97
C GLY A 86 -7.68 -1.79 -4.66
N VAL A 87 -6.58 -2.36 -4.16
CA VAL A 87 -5.92 -3.53 -4.79
C VAL A 87 -6.72 -4.81 -4.56
N ALA A 88 -7.12 -5.06 -3.30
CA ALA A 88 -7.97 -6.20 -2.98
C ALA A 88 -9.38 -5.98 -3.54
N LYS A 89 -9.96 -7.02 -4.14
CA LYS A 89 -11.31 -6.96 -4.72
C LYS A 89 -12.21 -7.95 -4.00
N ASN A 90 -13.37 -7.49 -3.55
CA ASN A 90 -14.38 -8.32 -2.86
C ASN A 90 -13.82 -9.09 -1.64
N GLY A 91 -12.82 -8.52 -0.94
CA GLY A 91 -12.18 -9.15 0.21
C GLY A 91 -11.07 -10.16 -0.14
N GLU A 92 -10.80 -10.39 -1.43
CA GLU A 92 -9.75 -11.29 -1.87
C GLU A 92 -8.46 -10.50 -2.15
N TYR A 93 -7.35 -11.01 -1.59
CA TYR A 93 -6.02 -10.48 -1.85
C TYR A 93 -5.57 -10.78 -3.28
N ASP A 94 -4.87 -9.84 -3.90
CA ASP A 94 -4.24 -10.08 -5.19
C ASP A 94 -2.98 -10.94 -5.06
N ALA A 95 -2.44 -11.39 -6.19
CA ALA A 95 -1.25 -12.23 -6.23
C ALA A 95 -0.01 -11.55 -5.59
N MET A 96 0.07 -10.22 -5.62
CA MET A 96 1.18 -9.48 -5.00
C MET A 96 1.05 -9.43 -3.48
N GLN A 97 -0.15 -9.15 -2.95
CA GLN A 97 -0.45 -9.18 -1.52
C GLN A 97 -0.19 -10.58 -0.96
N MET A 98 -0.65 -11.63 -1.65
CA MET A 98 -0.36 -13.01 -1.29
C MET A 98 1.14 -13.31 -1.34
N GLY A 99 1.85 -12.89 -2.41
CA GLY A 99 3.30 -13.08 -2.48
C GLY A 99 4.06 -12.41 -1.33
N PHE A 100 3.64 -11.21 -0.91
CA PHE A 100 4.22 -10.54 0.25
C PHE A 100 3.95 -11.27 1.56
N TRP A 101 2.76 -11.85 1.73
CA TRP A 101 2.42 -12.68 2.88
C TRP A 101 3.27 -13.97 2.89
N GLU A 102 3.21 -14.75 1.81
CA GLU A 102 3.84 -16.06 1.70
C GLU A 102 5.37 -16.03 1.79
N MET A 103 5.98 -15.02 1.16
CA MET A 103 7.44 -14.93 1.08
C MET A 103 8.04 -14.09 2.20
N HIS A 104 7.24 -13.70 3.21
CA HIS A 104 7.65 -12.80 4.28
C HIS A 104 8.30 -11.52 3.70
N GLY A 105 7.61 -10.93 2.71
CA GLY A 105 8.04 -9.76 1.94
C GLY A 105 7.95 -8.44 2.72
N LEU A 106 7.48 -8.46 3.96
CA LEU A 106 7.37 -7.28 4.83
C LEU A 106 7.85 -7.57 6.26
N GLN A 107 8.19 -6.49 6.98
CA GLN A 107 8.41 -6.50 8.42
C GLN A 107 7.57 -5.39 9.06
N CYS A 108 8.09 -4.16 9.17
CA CYS A 108 7.33 -3.03 9.75
C CYS A 108 6.10 -2.60 8.92
N GLY A 109 5.97 -3.09 7.68
CA GLY A 109 4.84 -2.79 6.80
C GLY A 109 4.88 -1.41 6.12
N TYR A 110 5.74 -0.49 6.54
CA TYR A 110 5.67 0.92 6.10
C TYR A 110 5.94 1.11 4.60
N CYS A 111 6.90 0.40 4.01
CA CYS A 111 7.15 0.50 2.56
C CYS A 111 6.22 -0.39 1.73
N THR A 112 5.49 -1.31 2.35
CA THR A 112 4.76 -2.39 1.68
C THR A 112 3.72 -1.88 0.67
N PRO A 113 2.89 -0.86 0.98
CA PRO A 113 1.96 -0.29 0.00
C PRO A 113 2.64 0.17 -1.30
N GLY A 114 3.65 1.04 -1.21
CA GLY A 114 4.36 1.54 -2.39
C GLY A 114 5.09 0.44 -3.18
N MET A 115 5.63 -0.55 -2.46
CA MET A 115 6.26 -1.73 -3.07
C MET A 115 5.25 -2.56 -3.88
N ILE A 116 4.09 -2.90 -3.31
CA ILE A 116 3.04 -3.67 -3.98
C ILE A 116 2.53 -2.90 -5.20
N MET A 117 2.22 -1.62 -5.05
CA MET A 117 1.73 -0.79 -6.17
C MET A 117 2.76 -0.75 -7.31
N THR A 118 4.04 -0.57 -7.00
CA THR A 118 5.11 -0.57 -8.01
C THR A 118 5.25 -1.93 -8.69
N ALA A 119 5.27 -3.01 -7.91
CA ALA A 119 5.45 -4.36 -8.42
C ALA A 119 4.26 -4.81 -9.30
N ASN A 120 3.03 -4.46 -8.93
CA ASN A 120 1.84 -4.73 -9.75
C ASN A 120 1.96 -4.09 -11.14
N ALA A 121 2.24 -2.78 -11.20
CA ALA A 121 2.40 -2.08 -12.47
C ALA A 121 3.61 -2.58 -13.30
N PHE A 122 4.65 -3.07 -12.63
CA PHE A 122 5.76 -3.73 -13.31
C PHE A 122 5.34 -5.07 -13.94
N LEU A 123 4.67 -5.94 -13.18
CA LEU A 123 4.22 -7.25 -13.66
C LEU A 123 3.15 -7.17 -14.74
N ASP A 124 2.33 -6.11 -14.76
CA ASP A 124 1.38 -5.87 -15.84
C ASP A 124 2.08 -5.64 -17.20
N ARG A 125 3.33 -5.14 -17.17
CA ARG A 125 4.16 -4.89 -18.35
C ARG A 125 5.17 -6.01 -18.63
N ASN A 126 5.62 -6.71 -17.59
CA ASN A 126 6.57 -7.82 -17.70
C ASN A 126 6.08 -9.01 -16.84
N PRO A 127 5.24 -9.91 -17.39
CA PRO A 127 4.63 -11.00 -16.63
C PRO A 127 5.57 -12.13 -16.19
N ASP A 128 6.74 -12.27 -16.84
CA ASP A 128 7.75 -13.29 -16.52
C ASP A 128 9.14 -12.64 -16.33
N PRO A 129 9.32 -11.84 -15.27
CA PRO A 129 10.53 -11.06 -15.10
C PRO A 129 11.66 -11.89 -14.50
N THR A 130 12.88 -11.58 -14.89
CA THR A 130 14.08 -12.04 -14.21
C THR A 130 14.26 -11.34 -12.87
N GLU A 131 15.05 -11.95 -11.97
CA GLU A 131 15.40 -11.33 -10.69
C GLU A 131 16.03 -9.93 -10.85
N ALA A 132 16.91 -9.76 -11.84
CA ALA A 132 17.58 -8.48 -12.10
C ALA A 132 16.58 -7.38 -12.52
N GLU A 133 15.60 -7.72 -13.35
CA GLU A 133 14.56 -6.79 -13.77
C GLU A 133 13.63 -6.41 -12.61
N ILE A 134 13.28 -7.36 -11.73
CA ILE A 134 12.52 -7.06 -10.50
C ILE A 134 13.28 -6.08 -9.63
N ARG A 135 14.58 -6.33 -9.38
CA ARG A 135 15.40 -5.45 -8.57
C ARG A 135 15.46 -4.04 -9.15
N HIS A 136 15.67 -3.94 -10.46
CA HIS A 136 15.71 -2.66 -11.15
C HIS A 136 14.38 -1.90 -11.06
N ALA A 137 13.26 -2.60 -11.27
CA ALA A 137 11.93 -2.02 -11.16
C ALA A 137 11.61 -1.48 -9.75
N LEU A 138 12.23 -2.05 -8.71
CA LEU A 138 12.02 -1.68 -7.32
C LEU A 138 13.02 -0.63 -6.78
N GLU A 139 14.01 -0.18 -7.57
CA GLU A 139 15.03 0.80 -7.13
C GLU A 139 14.41 2.10 -6.58
N GLY A 140 13.22 2.47 -7.07
CA GLY A 140 12.48 3.64 -6.62
C GLY A 140 11.75 3.50 -5.28
N ASN A 141 11.79 2.31 -4.65
CA ASN A 141 11.13 1.99 -3.39
C ASN A 141 12.15 1.52 -2.35
N LEU A 142 12.28 2.27 -1.26
CA LEU A 142 13.26 2.00 -0.22
C LEU A 142 12.62 1.19 0.92
N CYS A 143 13.30 0.11 1.30
CA CYS A 143 12.99 -0.68 2.49
C CYS A 143 14.20 -0.71 3.42
N ARG A 144 13.98 -0.41 4.70
CA ARG A 144 15.05 -0.45 5.71
C ARG A 144 15.11 -1.75 6.51
N CYS A 145 14.09 -2.60 6.41
CA CYS A 145 13.88 -3.73 7.30
C CYS A 145 14.27 -5.07 6.66
N THR A 146 13.83 -5.34 5.42
CA THR A 146 13.87 -6.69 4.83
C THR A 146 15.20 -7.05 4.15
N GLY A 147 16.01 -6.06 3.78
CA GLY A 147 17.15 -6.28 2.88
C GLY A 147 16.75 -6.71 1.46
N TYR A 148 15.48 -6.50 1.07
CA TYR A 148 14.88 -6.72 -0.26
C TYR A 148 14.76 -8.16 -0.76
N GLN A 149 15.52 -9.12 -0.24
CA GLN A 149 15.54 -10.48 -0.80
C GLN A 149 14.15 -11.14 -0.82
N ASN A 150 13.40 -11.01 0.28
CA ASN A 150 12.06 -11.58 0.37
C ASN A 150 11.02 -10.79 -0.44
N ILE A 151 11.24 -9.49 -0.66
CA ILE A 151 10.39 -8.68 -1.55
C ILE A 151 10.55 -9.17 -3.00
N VAL A 152 11.79 -9.44 -3.43
CA VAL A 152 12.07 -9.98 -4.77
C VAL A 152 11.41 -11.35 -4.94
N LYS A 153 11.52 -12.23 -3.93
CA LYS A 153 10.83 -13.53 -3.92
C LYS A 153 9.30 -13.38 -3.99
N ALA A 154 8.73 -12.42 -3.27
CA ALA A 154 7.30 -12.11 -3.31
C ALA A 154 6.83 -11.72 -4.71
N VAL A 155 7.62 -10.92 -5.43
CA VAL A 155 7.31 -10.53 -6.82
C VAL A 155 7.41 -11.74 -7.76
N GLN A 156 8.43 -12.59 -7.61
CA GLN A 156 8.54 -13.84 -8.38
C GLN A 156 7.38 -14.81 -8.12
N TYR A 157 6.94 -14.90 -6.86
CA TYR A 157 5.75 -15.67 -6.47
C TYR A 157 4.50 -15.15 -7.20
N ALA A 158 4.27 -13.84 -7.14
CA ALA A 158 3.12 -13.22 -7.78
C ALA A 158 3.12 -13.40 -9.32
N ALA A 159 4.29 -13.28 -9.96
CA ALA A 159 4.45 -13.51 -11.40
C ALA A 159 4.06 -14.94 -11.81
N LYS A 160 4.47 -15.94 -11.01
CA LYS A 160 4.09 -17.34 -11.23
C LYS A 160 2.60 -17.58 -11.01
N GLN A 161 2.03 -17.05 -9.92
CA GLN A 161 0.59 -17.18 -9.67
C GLN A 161 -0.25 -16.57 -10.79
N ARG A 162 0.14 -15.38 -11.29
CA ARG A 162 -0.53 -14.71 -12.42
C ARG A 162 -0.46 -15.50 -13.74
N SER A 163 0.59 -16.31 -13.93
CA SER A 163 0.74 -17.20 -15.10
C SER A 163 0.13 -18.59 -14.91
N GLY A 164 -0.55 -18.85 -13.78
CA GLY A 164 -1.18 -20.13 -13.46
C GLY A 164 -0.20 -21.20 -12.96
N GLY A 165 1.03 -20.83 -12.62
CA GLY A 165 2.02 -21.70 -12.00
C GLY A 165 1.90 -21.71 -10.49
N ALA A 166 1.92 -22.89 -9.88
CA ALA A 166 2.01 -23.02 -8.42
C ALA A 166 3.45 -22.74 -7.96
N MET A 167 3.60 -21.90 -6.93
CA MET A 167 4.81 -21.87 -6.10
C MET A 167 4.42 -22.27 -4.69
N GLU A 168 5.14 -23.24 -4.13
CA GLU A 168 4.93 -23.69 -2.76
C GLU A 168 5.10 -22.51 -1.77
N PRO A 169 4.23 -22.41 -0.75
CA PRO A 169 4.39 -21.47 0.36
C PRO A 169 5.80 -21.50 0.96
N GLY A 170 6.23 -20.37 1.52
CA GLY A 170 7.49 -20.31 2.24
C GLY A 170 7.45 -21.11 3.55
N PRO A 171 8.56 -21.72 4.00
CA PRO A 171 8.58 -22.39 5.30
C PRO A 171 8.24 -21.38 6.41
N GLY A 172 7.12 -21.61 7.10
CA GLY A 172 6.64 -20.77 8.22
C GLY A 172 5.29 -20.08 8.00
N THR A 173 4.62 -20.25 6.85
CA THR A 173 3.23 -19.78 6.65
C THR A 173 2.17 -20.86 6.89
N ASP A 174 2.58 -22.11 7.13
CA ASP A 174 1.75 -23.22 7.62
C ASP A 174 1.38 -23.07 9.11
N LEU A 175 1.05 -21.87 9.55
CA LEU A 175 0.42 -21.69 10.85
C LEU A 175 -1.07 -21.92 10.66
N ASP A 176 -1.52 -23.13 11.00
CA ASP A 176 -2.93 -23.49 11.12
C ASP A 176 -3.57 -22.66 12.25
N PHE A 177 -3.82 -21.37 12.01
CA PHE A 177 -4.70 -20.58 12.85
C PHE A 177 -6.13 -21.03 12.54
N GLU A 178 -6.61 -22.06 13.25
CA GLU A 178 -8.04 -22.22 13.41
C GLU A 178 -8.56 -20.90 13.99
N HIS A 179 -9.47 -20.24 13.28
CA HIS A 179 -10.13 -18.99 13.69
C HIS A 179 -11.08 -19.27 14.89
N LYS A 180 -10.54 -19.77 16.01
CA LYS A 180 -11.25 -20.11 17.25
C LYS A 180 -10.97 -19.13 18.38
N ASP A 181 -9.94 -18.30 18.25
CA ASP A 181 -9.60 -17.29 19.25
C ASP A 181 -10.36 -15.99 18.97
N VAL A 182 -11.68 -16.08 19.16
CA VAL A 182 -12.55 -14.90 19.19
C VAL A 182 -12.33 -14.25 20.56
N ILE A 183 -11.72 -13.07 20.55
CA ILE A 183 -11.86 -12.09 21.63
C ILE A 183 -13.37 -11.92 21.86
N GLU A 184 -13.92 -12.50 22.94
CA GLU A 184 -15.37 -12.56 23.18
C GLU A 184 -15.98 -11.16 23.30
N HIS A 185 -15.19 -10.21 23.78
CA HIS A 185 -15.49 -8.78 23.82
C HIS A 185 -14.22 -7.95 23.74
N ALA A 186 -14.31 -6.73 23.22
CA ALA A 186 -13.17 -5.79 23.25
C ALA A 186 -12.68 -5.62 24.69
N PRO A 187 -11.37 -5.77 24.96
CA PRO A 187 -10.84 -5.66 26.31
C PRO A 187 -10.96 -4.21 26.81
N GLU A 188 -11.36 -4.04 28.07
CA GLU A 188 -11.48 -2.72 28.69
C GLU A 188 -10.10 -2.14 29.05
N ASP A 189 -9.13 -3.01 29.34
CA ASP A 189 -7.74 -2.63 29.62
C ASP A 189 -6.72 -3.76 29.31
N LEU A 190 -5.44 -3.49 29.58
CA LEU A 190 -4.34 -4.43 29.34
C LEU A 190 -4.38 -5.67 30.24
N GLN A 191 -4.99 -5.56 31.42
CA GLN A 191 -5.09 -6.66 32.37
C GLN A 191 -6.20 -7.62 31.94
N ASP A 192 -7.35 -7.08 31.52
CA ASP A 192 -8.44 -7.82 30.87
C ASP A 192 -7.95 -8.54 29.61
N TRP A 193 -7.13 -7.87 28.78
CA TRP A 193 -6.51 -8.51 27.63
C TRP A 193 -5.57 -9.66 28.01
N GLY A 194 -4.79 -9.50 29.08
CA GLY A 194 -3.94 -10.55 29.61
C GLY A 194 -4.73 -11.75 30.15
N ASP A 195 -5.83 -11.50 30.85
CA ASP A 195 -6.69 -12.54 31.42
C ASP A 195 -7.45 -13.33 30.34
N GLN A 196 -7.90 -12.66 29.26
CA GLN A 196 -8.51 -13.31 28.09
C GLN A 196 -7.55 -14.26 27.36
N LEU A 197 -6.25 -13.94 27.34
CA LEU A 197 -5.22 -14.78 26.73
C LEU A 197 -4.72 -15.88 27.66
N ALA A 198 -4.58 -15.58 28.96
CA ALA A 198 -4.11 -16.54 29.96
C ALA A 198 -5.09 -17.69 30.19
N GLY A 199 -6.39 -17.48 29.96
CA GLY A 199 -7.40 -18.54 30.00
C GLY A 199 -7.27 -19.62 28.92
N GLN A 200 -6.34 -19.49 27.98
CA GLN A 200 -6.18 -20.37 26.82
C GLN A 200 -5.01 -21.38 26.93
N GLU A 201 -4.23 -21.38 28.01
CA GLU A 201 -3.06 -22.28 28.18
C GLU A 201 -3.39 -23.68 28.75
N GLU A 202 -4.65 -24.01 29.05
CA GLU A 202 -5.06 -25.33 29.63
C GLU A 202 -5.87 -26.25 28.68
N ARG A 203 -5.79 -26.10 27.35
CA ARG A 203 -6.46 -27.03 26.41
C ARG A 203 -5.54 -27.60 25.33
#